data_AF-A0AAD7MIY8-F1
#
_entry.id   AF-A0AAD7MIY8-F1
#
_cell.length_a   1.000
_cell.length_b   1.000
_cell.length_c   1.000
_cell.angle_alpha   90.00
_cell.angle_beta   90.00
_cell.angle_gamma   90.00
#
_symmetry.space_group_name_H-M   'P 1'
#
loop_
_entity.id
_entity.type
_entity.pdbx_description
1 polymer ?
#
loop_
_entity_poly.entity_id
_entity_poly.type
_entity_poly.pdbx_seq_one_letter_code
_entity_poly.pdbx_strand_id
1 'polypeptide(L)'
;SAIWTTPETKKLVDFLVDQVSRAGDGGNFPTAVWNEAAALLAPMLKDGGPKTAKVCRNKYTQLRGLFKVVREIKKVSGWHWDDNTGASITADTKSSWDDYVRVHPNAKPFRNKGWPYYSQLEELVPPETSGIHI
;
A
#
# COMPACT_ATOMS: atom_id res chain seq x y z
N SER A 1 13.46 10.92 11.47
CA SER A 1 12.88 10.34 10.24
C SER A 1 11.46 10.90 10.04
N ALA A 2 10.86 10.76 8.86
CA ALA A 2 9.47 11.20 8.66
C ALA A 2 8.50 10.22 9.35
N ILE A 3 7.58 10.73 10.16
CA ILE A 3 6.51 9.96 10.81
C ILE A 3 5.24 10.13 9.98
N TRP A 4 4.57 9.04 9.62
CA TRP A 4 3.35 9.08 8.78
C TRP A 4 2.13 8.68 9.61
N THR A 5 1.25 9.63 9.83
CA THR A 5 -0.07 9.38 10.44
C THR A 5 -1.04 8.78 9.42
N THR A 6 -2.13 8.19 9.91
CA THR A 6 -3.21 7.68 9.04
C THR A 6 -3.80 8.79 8.15
N PRO A 7 -4.10 10.01 8.65
CA PRO A 7 -4.60 11.10 7.81
C PRO A 7 -3.61 11.56 6.74
N GLU A 8 -2.31 11.71 7.07
CA GLU A 8 -1.29 12.06 6.06
C GLU A 8 -1.15 10.98 4.99
N THR A 9 -1.14 9.70 5.40
CA THR A 9 -1.05 8.59 4.45
C THR A 9 -2.27 8.54 3.54
N LYS A 10 -3.47 8.71 4.11
CA LYS A 10 -4.72 8.78 3.33
C LYS A 10 -4.69 9.95 2.35
N LYS A 11 -4.29 11.14 2.80
CA LYS A 11 -4.23 12.33 1.93
C LYS A 11 -3.26 12.14 0.77
N LEU A 12 -2.12 11.49 1.01
CA LEU A 12 -1.18 11.13 -0.07
C LEU A 12 -1.84 10.20 -1.09
N VAL A 13 -2.46 9.11 -0.63
CA VAL A 13 -3.06 8.11 -1.54
C VAL A 13 -4.21 8.72 -2.34
N ASP A 14 -5.11 9.45 -1.67
CA ASP A 14 -6.23 10.14 -2.34
C ASP A 14 -5.71 11.08 -3.44
N PHE A 15 -4.69 11.90 -3.13
CA PHE A 15 -4.08 12.78 -4.12
C PHE A 15 -3.48 12.03 -5.30
N LEU A 16 -2.80 10.91 -5.06
CA LEU A 16 -2.20 10.13 -6.15
C LEU A 16 -3.26 9.51 -7.05
N VAL A 17 -4.39 9.07 -6.50
CA VAL A 17 -5.55 8.58 -7.28
C VAL A 17 -6.07 9.69 -8.19
N ASP A 18 -6.25 10.91 -7.67
CA ASP A 18 -6.66 12.06 -8.49
C ASP A 18 -5.65 12.38 -9.61
N GLN A 19 -4.37 12.06 -9.41
CA GLN A 19 -3.31 12.26 -10.39
C GLN A 19 -3.02 11.04 -11.26
N VAL A 20 -3.82 9.95 -11.18
CA VAL A 20 -3.50 8.66 -11.84
C VAL A 20 -3.30 8.79 -13.35
N SER A 21 -4.01 9.71 -14.01
CA SER A 21 -3.85 10.00 -15.44
C SER A 21 -2.48 10.56 -15.83
N ARG A 22 -1.72 11.08 -14.85
CA ARG A 22 -0.35 11.56 -15.01
C ARG A 22 0.70 10.50 -14.66
N ALA A 23 0.27 9.30 -14.24
CA ALA A 23 1.18 8.19 -14.00
C ALA A 23 1.73 7.67 -15.33
N GLY A 24 3.04 7.48 -15.39
CA GLY A 24 3.69 6.77 -16.48
C GLY A 24 3.68 5.26 -16.26
N ASP A 25 4.43 4.56 -17.11
CA ASP A 25 4.50 3.11 -17.11
C ASP A 25 4.85 2.53 -15.72
N GLY A 26 4.11 1.48 -15.36
CA GLY A 26 4.25 0.81 -14.07
C GLY A 26 3.78 1.65 -12.88
N GLY A 27 2.92 2.67 -13.08
CA GLY A 27 2.30 3.44 -12.00
C GLY A 27 3.27 4.39 -11.29
N ASN A 28 4.27 4.91 -12.03
CA ASN A 28 5.23 5.88 -11.52
C ASN A 28 4.80 7.31 -11.85
N PHE A 29 4.90 8.22 -10.91
CA PHE A 29 4.53 9.62 -11.13
C PHE A 29 5.75 10.51 -11.44
N PRO A 30 5.58 11.55 -12.27
CA PRO A 30 6.64 12.52 -12.55
C PRO A 30 6.99 13.35 -11.31
N THR A 31 8.19 13.95 -11.30
CA THR A 31 8.69 14.80 -10.20
C THR A 31 7.70 15.90 -9.79
N ALA A 32 6.97 16.48 -10.74
CA ALA A 32 5.96 17.51 -10.48
C ALA A 32 4.88 17.04 -9.49
N VAL A 33 4.32 15.84 -9.69
CA VAL A 33 3.30 15.25 -8.81
C VAL A 33 3.85 15.06 -7.39
N TRP A 34 5.11 14.64 -7.25
CA TRP A 34 5.72 14.48 -5.92
C TRP A 34 5.96 15.81 -5.21
N ASN A 35 6.31 16.87 -5.93
CA ASN A 35 6.42 18.21 -5.38
C ASN A 35 5.06 18.76 -4.95
N GLU A 36 4.02 18.55 -5.76
CA GLU A 36 2.63 18.92 -5.43
C GLU A 36 2.15 18.16 -4.18
N ALA A 37 2.41 16.85 -4.08
CA ALA A 37 2.10 16.05 -2.89
C ALA A 37 2.81 16.59 -1.63
N ALA A 38 4.08 16.98 -1.76
CA ALA A 38 4.84 17.54 -0.66
C ALA A 38 4.26 18.88 -0.18
N ALA A 39 3.90 19.77 -1.12
CA ALA A 39 3.24 21.04 -0.80
C ALA A 39 1.87 20.82 -0.15
N LEU A 40 1.09 19.85 -0.64
CA LEU A 40 -0.22 19.48 -0.09
C LEU A 40 -0.13 18.96 1.36
N LEU A 41 0.91 18.21 1.69
CA LEU A 41 1.10 17.61 3.01
C LEU A 41 1.80 18.53 4.01
N ALA A 42 2.51 19.56 3.56
CA ALA A 42 3.27 20.45 4.44
C ALA A 42 2.41 21.07 5.58
N PRO A 43 1.16 21.54 5.34
CA PRO A 43 0.30 22.06 6.39
C PRO A 43 -0.20 21.00 7.40
N MET A 44 -0.09 19.71 7.06
CA MET A 44 -0.55 18.60 7.91
C MET A 44 0.54 18.07 8.84
N LEU A 45 1.78 18.56 8.71
CA LEU A 45 2.91 18.08 9.50
C LEU A 45 2.70 18.43 10.98
N LYS A 46 2.49 17.40 11.80
CA LYS A 46 2.39 17.52 13.26
C LYS A 46 3.63 17.01 13.98
N ASP A 47 4.32 16.04 13.40
CA ASP A 47 5.48 15.39 14.02
C ASP A 47 6.42 14.78 12.96
N GLY A 48 7.68 14.56 13.33
CA GLY A 48 8.73 14.03 12.49
C GLY A 48 9.23 15.00 11.42
N GLY A 49 10.03 14.47 10.50
CA GLY A 49 10.61 15.25 9.39
C GLY A 49 9.59 15.64 8.30
N PRO A 50 9.91 16.66 7.50
CA PRO A 50 9.05 17.15 6.42
C PRO A 50 8.78 16.07 5.37
N LYS A 51 7.55 16.09 4.81
CA LYS A 51 7.12 15.19 3.73
C LYS A 51 7.57 15.72 2.38
N THR A 52 8.89 15.78 2.18
CA THR A 52 9.47 16.19 0.88
C THR A 52 9.04 15.25 -0.25
N ALA A 53 9.19 15.69 -1.50
CA ALA A 53 8.85 14.88 -2.67
C ALA A 53 9.49 13.47 -2.63
N LYS A 54 10.76 13.39 -2.22
CA LYS A 54 11.48 12.12 -2.03
C LYS A 54 10.83 11.25 -0.94
N VAL A 55 10.42 11.85 0.18
CA VAL A 55 9.77 11.14 1.29
C VAL A 55 8.38 10.64 0.88
N CYS A 56 7.60 11.42 0.13
CA CYS A 56 6.31 11.01 -0.43
C CYS A 56 6.48 9.82 -1.39
N ARG A 57 7.45 9.90 -2.31
CA ARG A 57 7.78 8.79 -3.22
C ARG A 57 8.18 7.53 -2.46
N ASN A 58 9.03 7.64 -1.44
CA ASN A 58 9.44 6.50 -0.63
C ASN A 58 8.26 5.85 0.11
N LYS A 59 7.33 6.68 0.63
CA LYS A 59 6.09 6.19 1.25
C LYS A 59 5.22 5.45 0.24
N TYR A 60 5.07 5.98 -0.98
CA TYR A 60 4.34 5.30 -2.04
C TYR A 60 4.98 3.96 -2.42
N THR A 61 6.31 3.89 -2.56
CA THR A 61 7.03 2.63 -2.78
C THR A 61 6.76 1.60 -1.68
N GLN A 62 6.75 2.04 -0.41
CA GLN A 62 6.39 1.17 0.71
C GLN A 62 4.95 0.66 0.58
N LEU A 63 3.99 1.54 0.27
CA LEU A 63 2.57 1.17 0.09
C LEU A 63 2.40 0.16 -1.04
N ARG A 64 3.11 0.30 -2.16
CA ARG A 64 3.11 -0.69 -3.25
C ARG A 64 3.67 -2.04 -2.81
N GLY A 65 4.70 -2.07 -1.97
CA GLY A 65 5.22 -3.30 -1.38
C GLY A 65 4.17 -4.01 -0.51
N LEU A 66 3.47 -3.25 0.34
CA LEU A 66 2.39 -3.77 1.17
C LEU A 66 1.20 -4.26 0.33
N PHE A 67 0.86 -3.52 -0.75
CA PHE A 67 -0.16 -3.93 -1.69
C PHE A 67 0.11 -5.30 -2.30
N LYS A 68 1.37 -5.57 -2.71
CA LYS A 68 1.76 -6.91 -3.20
C LYS A 68 1.55 -7.98 -2.13
N VAL A 69 1.93 -7.72 -0.88
CA VAL A 69 1.71 -8.66 0.23
C VAL A 69 0.22 -8.96 0.42
N VAL A 70 -0.63 -7.94 0.50
CA VAL A 70 -2.08 -8.11 0.67
C VAL A 70 -2.70 -8.83 -0.53
N ARG A 71 -2.26 -8.50 -1.76
CA ARG A 71 -2.70 -9.17 -2.98
C ARG A 71 -2.39 -10.67 -2.96
N GLU A 72 -1.22 -11.08 -2.47
CA GLU A 72 -0.90 -12.51 -2.31
C GLU A 72 -1.72 -13.17 -1.21
N ILE A 73 -1.95 -12.51 -0.07
CA ILE A 73 -2.84 -13.02 0.99
C ILE A 73 -4.25 -13.30 0.43
N LYS A 74 -4.80 -12.38 -0.38
CA LYS A 74 -6.13 -12.52 -1.01
C LYS A 74 -6.23 -13.68 -2.00
N LYS A 75 -5.10 -14.23 -2.48
CA LYS A 75 -5.07 -15.39 -3.38
C LYS A 75 -5.05 -16.73 -2.63
N VAL A 76 -4.75 -16.73 -1.34
CA VAL A 76 -4.68 -17.97 -0.55
C VAL A 76 -6.09 -18.51 -0.33
N SER A 77 -6.34 -19.71 -0.83
CA SER A 77 -7.64 -20.38 -0.65
C SER A 77 -7.91 -20.69 0.83
N GLY A 78 -9.16 -20.52 1.24
CA GLY A 78 -9.60 -20.77 2.62
C GLY A 78 -9.40 -19.59 3.58
N TRP A 79 -8.87 -18.45 3.11
CA TRP A 79 -8.86 -17.21 3.88
C TRP A 79 -9.85 -16.20 3.32
N HIS A 80 -10.33 -15.32 4.21
CA HIS A 80 -11.14 -14.18 3.85
C HIS A 80 -10.33 -12.91 4.10
N TRP A 81 -10.47 -11.91 3.23
CA TRP A 81 -9.87 -10.61 3.42
C TRP A 81 -10.95 -9.56 3.59
N ASP A 82 -10.81 -8.75 4.63
CA ASP A 82 -11.60 -7.55 4.87
C ASP A 82 -10.65 -6.35 5.09
N ASP A 83 -10.97 -5.21 4.48
CA ASP A 83 -10.08 -4.04 4.49
C ASP A 83 -9.93 -3.38 5.87
N ASN A 84 -10.80 -3.72 6.83
CA ASN A 84 -10.76 -3.20 8.21
C ASN A 84 -10.10 -4.19 9.19
N THR A 85 -10.32 -5.49 8.98
CA THR A 85 -9.94 -6.57 9.89
C THR A 85 -8.82 -7.46 9.36
N GLY A 86 -8.42 -7.32 8.09
CA GLY A 86 -7.30 -8.04 7.48
C GLY A 86 -7.71 -9.45 7.06
N ALA A 87 -6.81 -10.43 7.26
CA ALA A 87 -7.04 -11.82 6.90
C ALA A 87 -8.01 -12.57 7.85
N SER A 88 -8.45 -11.93 8.94
CA SER A 88 -9.46 -12.44 9.88
C SER A 88 -9.25 -13.89 10.30
N ILE A 89 -8.02 -14.21 10.71
CA ILE A 89 -7.59 -15.57 11.03
C ILE A 89 -8.23 -16.07 12.31
N THR A 90 -8.99 -17.16 12.19
CA THR A 90 -9.69 -17.86 13.27
C THR A 90 -8.82 -18.96 13.88
N ALA A 91 -9.36 -19.73 14.84
CA ALA A 91 -8.69 -20.91 15.36
C ALA A 91 -8.43 -21.96 14.27
N ASP A 92 -9.41 -22.16 13.37
CA ASP A 92 -9.35 -23.18 12.31
C ASP A 92 -8.31 -22.84 11.23
N THR A 93 -8.14 -21.55 10.92
CA THR A 93 -7.18 -21.09 9.89
C THR A 93 -5.82 -20.69 10.46
N LYS A 94 -5.62 -20.80 11.78
CA LYS A 94 -4.37 -20.40 12.46
C LYS A 94 -3.16 -21.18 11.95
N SER A 95 -3.29 -22.51 11.80
CA SER A 95 -2.15 -23.36 11.40
C SER A 95 -1.64 -22.97 10.02
N SER A 96 -2.54 -22.83 9.04
CA SER A 96 -2.15 -22.45 7.68
C SER A 96 -1.59 -21.02 7.61
N TRP A 97 -2.11 -20.10 8.43
CA TRP A 97 -1.55 -18.75 8.54
C TRP A 97 -0.12 -18.75 9.10
N ASP A 98 0.14 -19.51 10.17
CA ASP A 98 1.46 -19.57 10.79
C ASP A 98 2.49 -20.18 9.83
N ASP A 99 2.11 -21.22 9.07
CA ASP A 99 2.95 -21.80 8.02
C ASP A 99 3.26 -20.80 6.89
N TYR A 100 2.26 -20.04 6.46
CA TYR A 100 2.45 -19.01 5.44
C TYR A 100 3.34 -17.86 5.92
N VAL A 101 3.15 -17.36 7.15
CA VAL A 101 3.99 -16.27 7.69
C VAL A 101 5.43 -16.71 7.88
N ARG A 102 5.71 -17.99 8.11
CA ARG A 102 7.07 -18.53 8.18
C ARG A 102 7.83 -18.33 6.86
N VAL A 103 7.14 -18.41 5.72
CA VAL A 103 7.73 -18.17 4.38
C VAL A 103 7.50 -16.73 3.89
N HIS A 104 6.51 -16.03 4.42
CA HIS A 104 6.14 -14.65 4.07
C HIS A 104 6.04 -13.77 5.33
N PRO A 105 7.16 -13.44 6.00
CA PRO A 105 7.14 -12.72 7.28
C PRO A 105 6.48 -11.33 7.19
N ASN A 106 6.49 -10.71 6.01
CA ASN A 106 5.85 -9.42 5.76
C ASN A 106 4.32 -9.47 5.83
N ALA A 107 3.70 -10.65 5.78
CA ALA A 107 2.25 -10.84 5.94
C ALA A 107 1.80 -10.73 7.40
N LYS A 108 2.70 -10.95 8.37
CA LYS A 108 2.41 -10.99 9.81
C LYS A 108 1.54 -9.81 10.31
N PRO A 109 1.79 -8.54 9.92
CA PRO A 109 0.98 -7.42 10.39
C PRO A 109 -0.48 -7.50 9.97
N PHE A 110 -0.80 -8.22 8.89
CA PHE A 110 -2.14 -8.25 8.28
C PHE A 110 -3.02 -9.40 8.77
N ARG A 111 -2.56 -10.16 9.78
CA ARG A 111 -3.31 -11.30 10.34
C ARG A 111 -4.74 -10.91 10.73
N ASN A 112 -4.86 -9.90 11.59
CA ASN A 112 -6.13 -9.39 12.11
C ASN A 112 -6.10 -7.85 12.15
N LYS A 113 -5.47 -7.25 11.13
CA LYS A 113 -5.39 -5.80 10.96
C LYS A 113 -5.58 -5.49 9.49
N GLY A 114 -6.64 -4.74 9.20
CA GLY A 114 -6.94 -4.30 7.85
C GLY A 114 -5.93 -3.32 7.28
N TRP A 115 -6.10 -3.06 6.00
CA TRP A 115 -5.31 -2.11 5.26
C TRP A 115 -6.21 -1.37 4.25
N PRO A 116 -6.78 -0.21 4.64
CA PRO A 116 -7.88 0.44 3.91
C PRO A 116 -7.42 1.16 2.63
N TYR A 117 -6.23 0.85 2.13
CA TYR A 117 -5.65 1.43 0.93
C TYR A 117 -5.65 0.45 -0.25
N TYR A 118 -6.13 -0.79 -0.07
CA TYR A 118 -6.04 -1.83 -1.11
C TYR A 118 -6.69 -1.38 -2.43
N SER A 119 -7.96 -0.97 -2.42
CA SER A 119 -8.69 -0.57 -3.63
C SER A 119 -8.03 0.62 -4.33
N GLN A 120 -7.60 1.63 -3.58
CA GLN A 120 -6.90 2.78 -4.13
C GLN A 120 -5.56 2.37 -4.78
N LEU A 121 -4.82 1.46 -4.17
CA LEU A 121 -3.57 0.97 -4.74
C LEU A 121 -3.78 0.05 -5.95
N GLU A 122 -4.95 -0.59 -6.05
CA GLU A 122 -5.35 -1.35 -7.24
C GLU A 122 -5.60 -0.44 -8.45
N GLU A 123 -6.14 0.76 -8.23
CA GLU A 123 -6.27 1.80 -9.26
C GLU A 123 -4.90 2.38 -9.65
N LEU A 124 -4.01 2.57 -8.68
CA LEU A 124 -2.69 3.19 -8.90
C LEU A 124 -1.64 2.26 -9.50
N VAL A 125 -1.75 0.95 -9.24
CA VAL A 125 -0.77 -0.04 -9.66
C VAL A 125 -1.43 -0.91 -10.73
N PRO A 126 -1.13 -0.68 -12.01
CA PRO A 126 -1.72 -1.49 -13.07
C PRO A 126 -1.44 -2.98 -12.83
N PRO A 127 -2.36 -3.87 -13.24
CA PRO A 127 -2.09 -5.31 -13.20
C PRO A 127 -0.77 -5.56 -13.93
N GLU A 128 0.08 -6.41 -13.35
CA GLU A 128 1.33 -6.76 -14.02
C GLU A 128 0.94 -7.35 -15.37
N THR A 129 1.29 -6.66 -16.46
CA THR A 129 1.19 -7.21 -17.80
C THR A 129 2.00 -8.48 -17.75
N SER A 130 1.32 -9.63 -17.65
CA SER A 130 1.95 -10.91 -17.86
C SER A 130 2.45 -10.84 -19.29
N GLY A 131 3.73 -10.50 -19.45
CA GLY A 131 4.44 -10.68 -20.69
C GLY A 131 4.36 -12.16 -20.96
N ILE A 132 3.40 -12.55 -21.81
CA ILE A 132 3.38 -13.85 -22.44
C ILE A 132 4.68 -13.88 -23.23
N HIS A 133 5.68 -14.55 -22.68
CA HIS A 133 6.83 -14.98 -23.46
C HIS A 133 6.26 -16.11 -24.33
N ILE A 134 5.98 -15.76 -25.59
CA ILE A 134 5.64 -16.72 -26.64
C ILE A 134 6.94 -17.42 -27.06
#